data_AF-A0A484GFN8-F1
#
_entry.id   AF-A0A484GFN8-F1
#
_cell.length_a   1.000
_cell.length_b   1.000
_cell.length_c   1.000
_cell.angle_alpha   90.00
_cell.angle_beta   90.00
_cell.angle_gamma   90.00
#
_symmetry.space_group_name_H-M   'P 1'
#
loop_
_entity.id
_entity.type
_entity.pdbx_description
1 polymer ?
#
loop_
_entity_poly.entity_id
_entity_poly.type
_entity_poly.pdbx_seq_one_letter_code
_entity_poly.pdbx_strand_id
1 'polypeptide(L)'
;MFIVSLLLIPHLLCSLWVTFAIASVILGVTGFMAFWNINLDSISMINLVICIGFSFDFSAHISYVFVSSSKPSVNQKTIEALYLLGYPVLQSAISTIIGVCVLSAAKAYIFRTFFKIMFLVMVFGVAHGLIFIPVFLTFF
;
A
#
# COMPACT_ATOMS: atom_id res chain seq x y z
N MET A 1 -10.25 8.02 -0.72
CA MET A 1 -8.81 8.17 -1.03
C MET A 1 -8.56 9.19 -2.12
N PHE A 2 -9.19 9.11 -3.31
CA PHE A 2 -8.98 10.06 -4.41
C PHE A 2 -9.01 11.56 -4.04
N ILE A 3 -10.02 12.01 -3.28
CA ILE A 3 -10.13 13.42 -2.86
C ILE A 3 -8.95 13.80 -1.95
N VAL A 4 -8.58 12.91 -1.03
CA VAL A 4 -7.47 13.14 -0.09
C VAL A 4 -6.13 13.15 -0.83
N SER A 5 -5.91 12.23 -1.77
CA SER A 5 -4.68 12.25 -2.60
C SER A 5 -4.62 13.47 -3.51
N LEU A 6 -5.75 13.98 -4.00
CA LEU A 6 -5.78 15.22 -4.80
C LEU A 6 -5.43 16.45 -3.96
N LEU A 7 -5.87 16.49 -2.69
CA LEU A 7 -5.52 17.56 -1.76
C LEU A 7 -4.04 17.49 -1.36
N LEU A 8 -3.49 16.29 -1.18
CA LEU A 8 -2.11 16.09 -0.72
C LEU A 8 -1.07 16.17 -1.85
N ILE A 9 -1.43 15.71 -3.05
CA ILE A 9 -0.58 15.68 -4.24
C ILE A 9 -1.26 16.59 -5.27
N PRO A 10 -0.72 17.78 -5.57
CA PRO A 10 -1.35 18.75 -6.47
C PRO A 10 -1.19 18.35 -7.95
N HIS A 11 -1.38 17.07 -8.27
CA HIS A 11 -1.31 16.51 -9.62
C HIS A 11 -2.38 15.42 -9.82
N LEU A 12 -3.32 15.68 -10.73
CA LEU A 12 -4.51 14.85 -10.96
C LEU A 12 -4.16 13.42 -11.40
N LEU A 13 -3.22 13.27 -12.34
CA LEU A 13 -2.79 11.96 -12.84
C LEU A 13 -2.13 11.11 -11.73
N CYS A 14 -1.32 11.73 -10.87
CA CYS A 14 -0.70 11.00 -9.75
C CYS A 14 -1.77 10.49 -8.78
N SER A 15 -2.76 11.32 -8.45
CA SER A 15 -3.89 10.93 -7.59
C SER A 15 -4.73 9.79 -8.19
N LEU A 16 -4.93 9.79 -9.51
CA LEU A 16 -5.61 8.70 -10.22
C LEU A 16 -4.83 7.39 -10.13
N TRP A 17 -3.51 7.41 -10.39
CA TRP A 17 -2.67 6.21 -10.31
C TRP A 17 -2.57 5.65 -8.90
N VAL A 18 -2.47 6.50 -7.87
CA VAL A 18 -2.52 6.08 -6.47
C VAL A 18 -3.86 5.42 -6.15
N THR A 19 -4.97 6.00 -6.60
CA THR A 19 -6.31 5.42 -6.39
C THR A 19 -6.44 4.06 -7.09
N PHE A 20 -5.94 3.95 -8.31
CA PHE A 20 -5.94 2.70 -9.07
C PHE A 20 -5.09 1.62 -8.38
N ALA A 21 -3.89 1.97 -7.91
CA ALA A 21 -3.02 1.04 -7.18
C ALA A 21 -3.71 0.50 -5.91
N ILE A 22 -4.42 1.35 -5.17
CA ILE A 22 -5.16 0.93 -3.98
C ILE A 22 -6.32 0.00 -4.34
N ALA A 23 -7.07 0.31 -5.40
CA ALA A 23 -8.12 -0.58 -5.89
C ALA A 23 -7.54 -1.96 -6.28
N SER A 24 -6.39 -1.98 -6.96
CA SER A 24 -5.67 -3.20 -7.31
C SER A 24 -5.22 -3.99 -6.07
N VAL A 25 -4.69 -3.32 -5.04
CA VAL A 25 -4.33 -3.97 -3.76
C VAL A 25 -5.55 -4.60 -3.10
N ILE A 26 -6.69 -3.90 -3.03
CA ILE A 26 -7.91 -4.43 -2.42
C ILE A 26 -8.41 -5.66 -3.17
N LEU A 27 -8.45 -5.60 -4.51
CA LEU A 27 -8.85 -6.73 -5.34
C LEU A 27 -7.90 -7.92 -5.16
N GLY A 28 -6.60 -7.67 -5.13
CA GLY A 28 -5.58 -8.69 -4.87
C GLY A 28 -5.74 -9.33 -3.50
N VAL A 29 -5.86 -8.54 -2.43
CA VAL A 29 -6.05 -9.05 -1.06
C VAL A 29 -7.34 -9.86 -0.96
N THR A 30 -8.45 -9.35 -1.52
CA THR A 30 -9.74 -10.05 -1.50
C THR A 30 -9.69 -11.36 -2.28
N GLY A 31 -8.98 -11.41 -3.41
CA GLY A 31 -8.74 -12.64 -4.15
C GLY A 31 -7.90 -13.66 -3.35
N PHE A 32 -6.83 -13.20 -2.70
CA PHE A 32 -5.98 -14.04 -1.85
C PHE A 32 -6.67 -14.49 -0.55
N MET A 33 -7.63 -13.72 -0.03
CA MET A 33 -8.47 -14.13 1.09
C MET A 33 -9.25 -15.41 0.76
N ALA A 34 -9.76 -15.55 -0.46
CA ALA A 34 -10.44 -16.75 -0.91
C ALA A 34 -9.50 -17.96 -0.90
N PHE A 35 -8.26 -17.80 -1.39
CA PHE A 35 -7.23 -18.86 -1.36
C PHE A 35 -6.83 -19.26 0.08
N TRP A 36 -6.93 -18.34 1.04
CA TRP A 36 -6.63 -18.58 2.45
C TRP A 36 -7.82 -18.97 3.32
N ASN A 37 -8.95 -19.31 2.69
CA ASN A 37 -10.22 -19.69 3.34
C ASN A 37 -10.66 -18.66 4.40
N ILE A 38 -10.51 -17.37 4.09
CA ILE A 38 -11.00 -16.29 4.92
C ILE A 38 -12.37 -15.87 4.38
N ASN A 39 -13.40 -15.97 5.21
CA ASN A 39 -14.73 -15.56 4.84
C ASN A 39 -14.84 -14.03 4.81
N LEU A 40 -15.60 -13.50 3.85
CA LEU A 40 -15.90 -12.08 3.77
C LEU A 40 -17.06 -11.75 4.72
N ASP A 41 -16.74 -11.67 6.01
CA ASP A 41 -17.63 -11.28 7.10
C ASP A 41 -17.37 -9.84 7.58
N SER A 42 -18.21 -9.33 8.50
CA SER A 42 -18.06 -7.96 9.03
C SER A 42 -16.69 -7.67 9.65
N ILE A 43 -16.05 -8.66 10.24
CA ILE A 43 -14.71 -8.50 10.85
C ILE A 43 -13.66 -8.36 9.75
N SER A 44 -13.70 -9.21 8.74
CA SER A 44 -12.79 -9.14 7.60
C SER A 44 -12.96 -7.83 6.82
N MET A 45 -14.18 -7.31 6.69
CA MET A 45 -14.47 -6.02 6.06
C MET A 45 -13.86 -4.85 6.83
N ILE A 46 -14.00 -4.82 8.16
CA ILE A 46 -13.36 -3.80 9.00
C ILE A 46 -11.84 -3.86 8.83
N ASN A 47 -11.27 -5.07 8.85
CA ASN A 47 -9.83 -5.25 8.68
C ASN A 47 -9.35 -4.76 7.32
N LEU A 48 -10.09 -5.04 6.24
CA LEU A 48 -9.80 -4.52 4.91
C LEU A 48 -9.81 -2.99 4.90
N VAL A 49 -10.81 -2.35 5.50
CA VAL A 49 -10.90 -0.87 5.56
C VAL A 49 -9.72 -0.25 6.29
N ILE A 50 -9.32 -0.81 7.44
CA ILE A 50 -8.13 -0.35 8.18
C ILE A 50 -6.87 -0.50 7.33
N CYS A 51 -6.73 -1.65 6.67
CA CYS A 51 -5.60 -1.99 5.83
C CYS A 51 -5.45 -1.10 4.59
N ILE A 52 -6.56 -0.60 4.03
CA ILE A 52 -6.53 0.37 2.92
C ILE A 52 -5.77 1.64 3.32
N GLY A 53 -5.88 2.09 4.57
CA GLY A 53 -5.13 3.24 5.08
C GLY A 53 -3.61 3.02 5.00
N PHE A 54 -3.14 1.86 5.45
CA PHE A 54 -1.70 1.53 5.42
C PHE A 54 -1.14 1.43 4.00
N SER A 55 -1.87 0.80 3.06
CA SER A 55 -1.40 0.70 1.68
C SER A 55 -1.43 2.05 0.94
N PHE A 56 -2.34 2.94 1.30
CA PHE A 56 -2.41 4.30 0.75
C PHE A 56 -1.15 5.09 1.08
N ASP A 57 -0.65 5.00 2.33
CA ASP A 57 0.49 5.77 2.81
C ASP A 57 1.74 5.54 1.95
N PHE A 58 2.06 4.28 1.61
CA PHE A 58 3.25 3.97 0.79
C PHE A 58 3.20 4.63 -0.59
N SER A 59 2.06 4.50 -1.27
CA SER A 59 1.88 5.02 -2.63
C SER A 59 1.81 6.55 -2.65
N ALA A 60 1.17 7.14 -1.64
CA ALA A 60 1.04 8.59 -1.50
C ALA A 60 2.40 9.25 -1.22
N HIS A 61 3.20 8.71 -0.29
CA HIS A 61 4.52 9.27 0.03
C HIS A 61 5.47 9.23 -1.17
N ILE A 62 5.54 8.10 -1.89
CA ILE A 62 6.37 7.96 -3.10
C ILE A 62 5.94 8.97 -4.16
N SER A 63 4.64 9.07 -4.43
CA SER A 63 4.10 10.02 -5.42
C SER A 63 4.33 11.47 -5.03
N TYR A 64 4.24 11.79 -3.73
CA TYR A 64 4.49 13.14 -3.22
C TYR A 64 5.95 13.55 -3.41
N VAL A 65 6.92 12.68 -3.07
CA VAL A 65 8.35 12.97 -3.27
C VAL A 65 8.68 13.08 -4.76
N PHE A 66 8.09 12.23 -5.61
CA PHE A 66 8.23 12.33 -7.05
C PHE A 66 7.76 13.69 -7.60
N VAL A 67 6.58 14.16 -7.19
CA VAL A 67 6.03 15.47 -7.63
C VAL A 67 6.84 16.64 -7.05
N SER A 68 7.36 16.49 -5.83
CA SER A 68 8.16 17.53 -5.16
C SER A 68 9.62 17.57 -5.61
N SER A 69 10.09 16.59 -6.38
CA SER A 69 11.47 16.53 -6.87
C SER A 69 11.75 17.59 -7.94
N SER A 70 12.85 18.33 -7.74
CA SER A 70 13.36 19.33 -8.69
C SER A 70 14.25 18.73 -9.79
N LYS A 71 14.37 17.40 -9.89
CA LYS A 71 15.21 16.77 -10.92
C LYS A 71 14.62 16.99 -12.32
N PRO A 72 15.47 17.15 -13.36
CA PRO A 72 15.02 17.50 -14.71
C PRO A 72 14.37 16.33 -15.45
N SER A 73 14.79 15.09 -15.17
CA SER A 73 14.23 13.90 -15.85
C SER A 73 13.31 13.12 -14.93
N VAL A 74 12.20 12.64 -15.49
CA VAL A 74 11.22 11.78 -14.81
C VAL A 74 11.90 10.58 -14.16
N ASN A 75 12.82 9.92 -14.87
CA ASN A 75 13.60 8.80 -14.31
C ASN A 75 14.42 9.20 -13.08
N GLN A 76 15.06 10.37 -13.08
CA GLN A 76 15.80 10.85 -11.90
C GLN A 76 14.87 11.20 -10.74
N LYS A 77 13.67 11.73 -11.00
CA LYS A 77 12.66 11.96 -9.96
C LYS A 77 12.23 10.65 -9.32
N THR A 78 11.97 9.62 -10.12
CA THR A 78 11.61 8.29 -9.63
C THR A 78 12.73 7.64 -8.83
N ILE A 79 13.98 7.74 -9.30
CA ILE A 79 15.15 7.25 -8.58
C ILE A 79 15.31 7.97 -7.24
N GLU A 80 15.13 9.30 -7.20
CA GLU A 80 15.19 10.07 -5.95
C GLU A 80 14.08 9.67 -4.97
N ALA A 81 12.84 9.50 -5.45
CA ALA A 81 11.74 9.04 -4.61
C ALA A 81 12.03 7.65 -4.00
N LEU A 82 12.53 6.72 -4.80
CA LEU A 82 12.93 5.38 -4.33
C LEU A 82 14.13 5.42 -3.37
N TYR A 83 15.11 6.27 -3.63
CA TYR A 83 16.28 6.43 -2.78
C TYR A 83 15.90 6.95 -1.39
N LEU A 84 14.98 7.93 -1.33
CA LEU A 84 14.55 8.54 -0.07
C LEU A 84 13.55 7.68 0.71
N LEU A 85 12.62 7.01 0.02
CA LEU A 85 11.47 6.34 0.67
C LEU A 85 11.47 4.82 0.56
N GLY A 86 12.30 4.21 -0.28
CA GLY A 86 12.33 2.76 -0.45
C GLY A 86 12.60 2.02 0.85
N TYR A 87 13.67 2.41 1.56
CA TYR A 87 14.01 1.77 2.84
C TYR A 87 13.01 2.08 3.97
N PRO A 88 12.56 3.34 4.18
CA PRO A 88 11.50 3.64 5.14
C PRO A 88 10.21 2.84 4.92
N VAL A 89 9.76 2.68 3.67
CA VAL A 89 8.55 1.90 3.33
C VAL A 89 8.74 0.42 3.67
N LEU A 90 9.88 -0.16 3.30
CA LEU A 90 10.20 -1.56 3.67
C LEU A 90 10.25 -1.74 5.18
N GLN A 91 10.90 -0.84 5.91
CA GLN A 91 11.00 -0.89 7.36
C GLN A 91 9.61 -0.78 8.01
N SER A 92 8.75 0.11 7.51
CA SER A 92 7.36 0.25 7.96
C SER A 92 6.61 -1.08 7.80
N ALA A 93 6.61 -1.65 6.59
CA ALA A 93 5.92 -2.91 6.30
C ALA A 93 6.43 -4.07 7.17
N ILE A 94 7.75 -4.25 7.28
CA ILE A 94 8.36 -5.31 8.09
C ILE A 94 8.00 -5.12 9.57
N SER A 95 8.07 -3.89 10.08
CA SER A 95 7.75 -3.60 11.48
C SER A 95 6.31 -3.94 11.84
N THR A 96 5.36 -3.65 10.95
CA THR A 96 3.95 -3.99 11.17
C THR A 96 3.73 -5.49 11.09
N ILE A 97 4.32 -6.19 10.12
CA ILE A 97 4.24 -7.66 10.02
C ILE A 97 4.76 -8.31 11.30
N ILE A 98 5.91 -7.87 11.82
CA ILE A 98 6.48 -8.35 13.08
C ILE A 98 5.50 -8.05 14.24
N GLY A 99 4.97 -6.83 14.31
CA GLY A 99 4.03 -6.42 15.35
C GLY A 99 2.76 -7.26 15.40
N VAL A 100 2.23 -7.67 14.25
CA VAL A 100 1.03 -8.51 14.18
C VAL A 100 1.34 -10.01 14.18
N CYS A 101 2.61 -10.42 14.09
CA CYS A 101 3.01 -11.82 13.95
C CYS A 101 2.52 -12.70 15.11
N VAL A 102 2.51 -12.17 16.34
CA VAL A 102 2.01 -12.89 17.52
C VAL A 102 0.54 -13.30 17.40
N LEU A 103 -0.26 -12.54 16.64
CA LEU A 103 -1.69 -12.82 16.43
C LEU A 103 -1.91 -14.08 15.57
N SER A 104 -0.91 -14.52 14.82
CA SER A 104 -0.97 -15.77 14.06
C SER A 104 -1.13 -17.01 14.96
N ALA A 105 -0.57 -16.97 16.18
CA ALA A 105 -0.63 -18.05 17.15
C ALA A 105 -1.91 -18.03 18.02
N ALA A 106 -2.69 -16.95 17.97
CA ALA A 106 -3.90 -16.80 18.76
C ALA A 106 -4.94 -17.88 18.39
N LYS A 107 -5.73 -18.35 19.37
CA LYS A 107 -6.79 -19.34 19.12
C LYS A 107 -8.04 -18.74 18.48
N ALA A 108 -8.31 -17.46 18.74
CA ALA A 108 -9.51 -16.79 18.23
C ALA A 108 -9.37 -16.48 16.72
N TYR A 109 -10.43 -16.81 15.97
CA TYR A 109 -10.52 -16.57 14.53
C TYR A 109 -10.23 -15.11 14.15
N ILE A 110 -10.75 -14.15 14.92
CA ILE A 110 -10.61 -12.71 14.68
C ILE A 110 -9.13 -12.31 14.56
N PHE A 111 -8.29 -12.75 15.50
CA PHE A 111 -6.87 -12.42 15.52
C PHE A 111 -6.10 -13.08 14.38
N ARG A 112 -6.41 -14.35 14.05
CA ARG A 112 -5.79 -15.03 12.91
C ARG A 112 -6.16 -14.37 11.58
N THR A 113 -7.42 -14.00 11.41
CA THR A 113 -7.91 -13.29 10.22
C THR A 113 -7.26 -11.92 10.10
N PHE A 114 -7.09 -11.19 11.20
CA PHE A 114 -6.38 -9.91 11.20
C PHE A 114 -4.93 -10.07 10.74
N PHE A 115 -4.19 -11.02 11.32
CA PHE A 115 -2.81 -11.31 10.90
C PHE A 115 -2.72 -11.61 9.40
N LYS A 116 -3.58 -12.51 8.91
CA LYS A 116 -3.57 -12.91 7.50
C LYS A 116 -3.85 -11.74 6.56
N ILE A 117 -4.89 -10.95 6.82
CA ILE A 117 -5.24 -9.79 5.98
C ILE A 117 -4.14 -8.75 6.02
N MET A 118 -3.63 -8.41 7.20
CA MET A 118 -2.55 -7.42 7.37
C MET A 118 -1.27 -7.86 6.65
N PHE A 119 -0.92 -9.14 6.72
CA PHE A 119 0.22 -9.69 6.01
C PHE A 119 0.08 -9.52 4.49
N LEU A 120 -1.07 -9.90 3.92
CA LEU A 120 -1.34 -9.74 2.49
C LEU A 120 -1.27 -8.27 2.08
N VAL A 121 -1.90 -7.39 2.84
CA VAL A 121 -1.92 -5.94 2.55
C VAL A 121 -0.52 -5.37 2.57
N MET A 122 0.32 -5.73 3.54
CA MET A 122 1.69 -5.22 3.57
C MET A 122 2.52 -5.69 2.38
N VAL A 123 2.40 -6.96 1.99
CA VAL A 123 3.10 -7.49 0.82
C VAL A 123 2.62 -6.81 -0.47
N PHE A 124 1.31 -6.75 -0.71
CA PHE A 124 0.76 -6.11 -1.91
C PHE A 124 0.98 -4.60 -1.91
N GLY A 125 0.86 -3.95 -0.76
CA GLY A 125 1.06 -2.51 -0.58
C GLY A 125 2.50 -2.09 -0.86
N VAL A 126 3.49 -2.84 -0.37
CA VAL A 126 4.90 -2.60 -0.70
C VAL A 126 5.16 -2.84 -2.18
N ALA A 127 4.65 -3.93 -2.75
CA ALA A 127 4.81 -4.21 -4.17
C ALA A 127 4.23 -3.08 -5.04
N HIS A 128 3.04 -2.57 -4.69
CA HIS A 128 2.44 -1.47 -5.42
C HIS A 128 3.15 -0.14 -5.17
N GLY A 129 3.54 0.15 -3.93
CA GLY A 129 4.20 1.41 -3.57
C GLY A 129 5.62 1.54 -4.13
N LEU A 130 6.39 0.44 -4.18
CA LEU A 130 7.81 0.46 -4.58
C LEU A 130 8.08 -0.03 -6.01
N ILE A 131 7.15 -0.77 -6.62
CA ILE A 131 7.33 -1.27 -7.98
C ILE A 131 6.30 -0.64 -8.92
N PHE A 132 5.02 -0.83 -8.63
CA PHE A 132 3.94 -0.39 -9.52
C PHE A 132 3.94 1.14 -9.69
N ILE A 133 3.82 1.90 -8.60
CA ILE A 133 3.74 3.35 -8.64
C ILE A 133 4.97 3.98 -9.33
N PRO A 134 6.22 3.65 -8.96
CA PRO A 134 7.41 4.16 -9.62
C PRO A 134 7.43 3.93 -11.13
N VAL A 135 7.06 2.74 -11.60
CA VAL A 135 7.02 2.43 -13.05
C VAL A 135 5.95 3.27 -13.75
N PHE A 136 4.75 3.33 -13.20
CA PHE A 136 3.68 4.13 -13.81
C PHE A 136 4.01 5.62 -13.80
N LEU A 137 4.63 6.13 -12.72
CA LEU A 137 5.14 7.50 -12.65
C LEU A 137 6.16 7.83 -13.74
N THR A 138 6.85 6.84 -14.33
CA THR A 138 7.79 7.10 -15.44
C THR A 138 7.15 7.31 -16.80
N PHE A 139 5.86 7.00 -16.97
CA PHE A 139 5.18 7.15 -18.26
C PHE A 139 4.74 8.59 -18.57
N PHE A 140 4.93 9.53 -17.63
CA PHE A 140 4.54 10.94 -17.74
C PHE A 140 5.58 11.85 -17.11
#